data_AF-A0A6N2LBK0-F1
#
_entry.id   AF-A0A6N2LBK0-F1
#
_cell.length_a   1.000
_cell.length_b   1.000
_cell.length_c   1.000
_cell.angle_alpha   90.00
_cell.angle_beta   90.00
_cell.angle_gamma   90.00
#
_symmetry.space_group_name_H-M   'P 1'
#
loop_
_entity.id
_entity.type
_entity.pdbx_description
1 polymer ?
#
loop_
_entity_poly.entity_id
_entity_poly.type
_entity_poly.pdbx_seq_one_letter_code
_entity_poly.pdbx_strand_id
1 'polypeptide(L)'
;MVVTQSLGAMQLFVGKNEKLWKCVNPIGGSPKKIPKATWDEIQHFLISSAGRSAILASQCRYEAGTILKKKCLKGHALGDILQILNMVIGFKKWIIHHPSGWQPLSIIIAEVDSDLPSAEGT
;
A
#
# COMPACT_ATOMS: atom_id res chain seq x y z
N MET A 1 11.89 -12.25 30.30
CA MET A 1 10.60 -11.57 30.56
C MET A 1 9.98 -11.20 29.22
N VAL A 2 8.76 -11.68 28.97
CA VAL A 2 7.97 -11.38 27.76
C VAL A 2 7.04 -10.23 28.08
N VAL A 3 6.86 -9.31 27.14
CA VAL A 3 5.93 -8.18 27.23
C VAL A 3 4.98 -8.20 26.04
N THR A 4 3.77 -7.69 26.25
CA THR A 4 2.80 -7.47 25.16
C THR A 4 3.05 -6.11 24.55
N GLN A 5 3.25 -6.05 23.23
CA GLN A 5 3.29 -4.82 22.45
C GLN A 5 2.08 -4.76 21.51
N SER A 6 1.37 -3.64 21.54
CA SER A 6 0.23 -3.38 20.65
C SER A 6 0.66 -2.49 19.48
N LEU A 7 0.53 -3.01 18.26
CA LEU A 7 0.73 -2.29 17.00
C LEU A 7 -0.63 -2.05 16.33
N GLY A 8 -1.30 -0.96 16.72
CA GLY A 8 -2.68 -0.72 16.31
C GLY A 8 -3.59 -1.83 16.86
N ALA A 9 -4.29 -2.54 15.99
CA ALA A 9 -5.17 -3.66 16.35
C ALA A 9 -4.42 -4.99 16.59
N MET A 10 -3.14 -5.08 16.22
CA MET A 10 -2.34 -6.31 16.35
C MET A 10 -1.60 -6.32 17.68
N GLN A 11 -1.74 -7.40 18.46
CA GLN A 11 -0.97 -7.63 19.69
C GLN A 11 0.13 -8.66 19.46
N LEU A 12 1.34 -8.36 19.91
CA LEU A 12 2.53 -9.20 19.77
C LEU A 12 3.15 -9.45 21.14
N PHE A 13 3.58 -10.68 21.40
CA PHE A 13 4.32 -11.03 22.60
C PHE A 13 5.81 -11.10 22.27
N VAL A 14 6.62 -10.25 22.90
CA VAL A 14 8.05 -10.10 22.57
C VAL A 14 8.92 -10.03 23.81
N GLY A 15 10.21 -10.32 23.68
CA GLY A 15 11.17 -10.09 24.78
C GLY A 15 11.20 -8.61 25.19
N LYS A 16 11.24 -8.31 26.49
CA LYS A 16 11.17 -6.95 27.07
C LYS A 16 12.09 -5.90 26.41
N ASN A 17 13.22 -6.32 25.83
CA ASN A 17 14.20 -5.46 25.18
C ASN A 17 14.50 -5.85 23.72
N GLU A 18 13.68 -6.74 23.15
CA GLU A 18 13.93 -7.25 21.80
C GLU A 18 13.30 -6.30 20.76
N LYS A 19 14.09 -5.94 19.74
CA LYS A 19 13.57 -5.16 18.62
C LYS A 19 12.75 -6.08 17.73
N LEU A 20 11.46 -5.75 17.55
CA LEU A 20 10.56 -6.45 16.63
C LEU A 20 11.10 -6.51 15.19
N TRP A 21 11.68 -5.40 14.73
CA TRP A 21 12.16 -5.26 13.36
C TRP A 21 13.64 -4.90 13.36
N LYS A 22 14.45 -5.71 12.68
CA LYS A 22 15.89 -5.43 12.47
C LYS A 22 16.15 -4.63 11.18
N CYS A 23 15.25 -4.72 10.19
CA CYS A 23 15.42 -4.08 8.88
C CYS A 23 14.37 -2.99 8.65
N VAL A 24 13.10 -3.38 8.43
CA VAL A 24 12.00 -2.47 8.12
C VAL A 24 10.79 -2.88 8.96
N ASN A 25 10.05 -1.89 9.48
CA ASN A 25 8.76 -2.12 10.12
C ASN A 25 7.68 -2.13 9.03
N PRO A 26 7.08 -3.27 8.65
CA PRO A 26 6.07 -3.29 7.59
C PRO A 26 4.74 -2.68 8.06
N ILE A 27 4.48 -2.60 9.37
CA ILE A 27 3.18 -2.15 9.92
C ILE A 27 3.17 -0.63 10.15
N GLY A 28 4.33 -0.05 10.49
CA GLY A 28 4.49 1.38 10.74
C GLY A 28 5.51 2.01 9.79
N GLY A 29 5.35 3.29 9.49
CA GLY A 29 6.24 4.05 8.61
C GLY A 29 5.82 5.52 8.61
N SER A 30 6.66 6.40 8.08
CA SER A 30 6.32 7.82 7.97
C SER A 30 6.02 8.14 6.50
N PRO A 31 4.83 8.65 6.17
CA PRO A 31 4.51 9.08 4.80
C PRO A 31 5.53 10.08 4.22
N LYS A 32 6.18 10.86 5.09
CA LYS A 32 7.23 11.83 4.72
C LYS A 32 8.53 11.18 4.21
N LYS A 33 8.77 9.91 4.53
CA LYS A 33 9.96 9.16 4.07
C LYS A 33 9.78 8.55 2.69
N ILE A 34 8.54 8.46 2.20
CA ILE A 34 8.24 7.91 0.88
C ILE A 34 8.23 9.08 -0.11
N PRO A 35 9.12 9.10 -1.11
CA PRO A 35 9.19 10.16 -2.10
C PRO A 35 7.85 10.36 -2.83
N LYS A 36 7.53 11.60 -3.21
CA LYS A 36 6.31 11.91 -3.98
C LYS A 36 6.23 11.09 -5.27
N ALA A 37 7.35 10.95 -5.99
CA ALA A 37 7.43 10.16 -7.21
C ALA A 37 6.96 8.70 -7.02
N THR A 38 7.27 8.09 -5.87
CA THR A 38 6.81 6.74 -5.54
C THR A 38 5.29 6.69 -5.34
N TRP A 39 4.71 7.71 -4.70
CA TRP A 39 3.25 7.81 -4.56
C TRP A 39 2.56 7.97 -5.91
N ASP A 40 3.09 8.84 -6.77
CA ASP A 40 2.54 9.12 -8.09
C ASP A 40 2.59 7.86 -8.98
N GLU A 41 3.69 7.10 -8.93
CA GLU A 41 3.84 5.84 -9.68
C GLU A 41 2.84 4.77 -9.22
N ILE A 42 2.63 4.62 -7.91
CA ILE A 42 1.62 3.70 -7.37
C ILE A 42 0.22 4.13 -7.78
N GLN A 43 -0.07 5.44 -7.73
CA GLN A 43 -1.37 5.97 -8.12
C GLN A 43 -1.65 5.68 -9.60
N HIS A 44 -0.70 5.97 -10.49
CA HIS A 44 -0.80 5.63 -11.91
C HIS A 44 -1.00 4.13 -12.13
N PHE A 45 -0.27 3.29 -11.39
CA PHE A 45 -0.42 1.84 -11.49
C PHE A 45 -1.83 1.38 -11.07
N LEU A 46 -2.38 1.90 -9.98
CA LEU A 46 -3.70 1.54 -9.47
C LEU A 46 -4.87 2.09 -10.32
N ILE A 47 -4.65 3.18 -11.06
CA ILE A 47 -5.60 3.69 -12.07
C ILE A 47 -5.52 2.86 -13.36
N SER A 48 -4.33 2.39 -13.75
CA SER A 48 -4.15 1.61 -14.97
C SER A 48 -5.01 0.33 -14.96
N SER A 49 -5.64 0.00 -16.08
CA SER A 49 -6.50 -1.19 -16.20
C SER A 49 -5.79 -2.48 -15.76
N ALA A 50 -4.54 -2.67 -16.22
CA ALA A 50 -3.75 -3.84 -15.88
C ALA A 50 -3.34 -3.89 -14.40
N GLY A 51 -2.95 -2.75 -13.81
CA GLY A 51 -2.55 -2.70 -12.41
C GLY A 51 -3.75 -2.83 -11.46
N ARG A 52 -4.83 -2.10 -11.75
CA ARG A 52 -6.11 -2.19 -11.03
C ARG A 52 -6.62 -3.61 -10.99
N SER A 53 -6.72 -4.27 -12.14
CA SER A 53 -7.22 -5.64 -12.25
C SER A 53 -6.32 -6.64 -11.52
N ALA A 54 -4.99 -6.47 -11.60
CA ALA A 54 -4.06 -7.35 -10.90
C ALA A 54 -4.19 -7.25 -9.38
N ILE A 55 -4.38 -6.03 -8.84
CA ILE A 55 -4.59 -5.83 -7.40
C ILE A 55 -5.96 -6.37 -6.97
N LEU A 56 -7.02 -6.13 -7.75
CA LEU A 56 -8.35 -6.70 -7.52
C LEU A 56 -8.35 -8.24 -7.50
N ALA A 57 -7.52 -8.87 -8.34
CA ALA A 57 -7.41 -10.33 -8.41
C ALA A 57 -6.53 -10.94 -7.29
N SER A 58 -5.78 -10.14 -6.54
CA SER A 58 -4.86 -10.65 -5.52
C SER A 58 -5.59 -11.32 -4.35
N GLN A 59 -5.13 -12.49 -3.92
CA GLN A 59 -5.77 -13.28 -2.87
C GLN A 59 -5.34 -12.86 -1.47
N CYS A 60 -4.22 -12.16 -1.33
CA CYS A 60 -3.75 -11.65 -0.06
C CYS A 60 -2.87 -10.39 -0.20
N ARG A 61 -2.64 -9.71 0.93
CA ARG A 61 -1.73 -8.54 0.99
C ARG A 61 -0.33 -8.85 0.49
N TYR A 62 0.19 -10.04 0.78
CA TYR A 62 1.52 -10.44 0.32
C TYR A 62 1.59 -10.53 -1.20
N GLU A 63 0.61 -11.19 -1.83
CA GLU A 63 0.51 -11.28 -3.28
C GLU A 63 0.39 -9.89 -3.92
N ALA A 64 -0.48 -9.03 -3.40
CA ALA A 64 -0.59 -7.63 -3.84
C ALA A 64 0.75 -6.88 -3.75
N GLY A 65 1.49 -7.06 -2.65
CA GLY A 65 2.84 -6.52 -2.49
C GLY A 65 3.82 -7.04 -3.54
N THR A 66 3.78 -8.34 -3.85
CA THR A 66 4.64 -8.90 -4.91
C THR A 66 4.26 -8.41 -6.31
N ILE A 67 2.97 -8.16 -6.57
CA ILE A 67 2.49 -7.55 -7.82
C ILE A 67 3.05 -6.13 -7.95
N LEU A 68 2.92 -5.31 -6.90
CA LEU A 68 3.50 -3.96 -6.85
C LEU A 68 5.01 -4.01 -7.10
N LYS A 69 5.74 -4.94 -6.46
CA LYS A 69 7.17 -5.13 -6.70
C LYS A 69 7.49 -5.41 -8.15
N LYS A 70 6.83 -6.39 -8.75
CA LYS A 70 7.17 -6.87 -10.09
C LYS A 70 6.77 -5.87 -11.18
N LYS A 71 5.65 -5.17 -11.00
CA LYS A 71 5.02 -4.36 -12.06
C LYS A 71 5.16 -2.85 -11.89
N CYS A 72 5.44 -2.36 -10.68
CA CYS A 72 5.54 -0.93 -10.37
C CYS A 72 6.91 -0.64 -9.73
N LEU A 73 7.15 -1.10 -8.50
CA LEU A 73 8.32 -0.72 -7.69
C LEU A 73 9.50 -1.70 -7.79
N LYS A 74 10.00 -1.98 -9.01
CA LYS A 74 11.00 -3.04 -9.27
C LYS A 74 12.30 -2.94 -8.46
N GLY A 75 12.75 -1.71 -8.17
CA GLY A 75 13.99 -1.46 -7.41
C GLY A 75 13.88 -1.58 -5.90
N HIS A 76 12.67 -1.76 -5.34
CA HIS A 76 12.47 -1.71 -3.90
C HIS A 76 12.58 -3.09 -3.23
N ALA A 77 13.06 -3.11 -1.99
CA ALA A 77 13.05 -4.33 -1.18
C ALA A 77 11.59 -4.70 -0.84
N LEU A 78 11.32 -6.00 -0.68
CA LEU A 78 9.95 -6.45 -0.43
C LEU A 78 9.39 -5.90 0.89
N GLY A 79 10.23 -5.75 1.91
CA GLY A 79 9.83 -5.14 3.19
C GLY A 79 9.33 -3.71 3.04
N ASP A 80 10.01 -2.89 2.22
CA ASP A 80 9.60 -1.51 1.94
C ASP A 80 8.26 -1.49 1.20
N ILE A 81 8.07 -2.41 0.25
CA ILE A 81 6.83 -2.48 -0.53
C ILE A 81 5.65 -2.90 0.35
N LEU A 82 5.85 -3.82 1.29
CA LEU A 82 4.81 -4.19 2.25
C LEU A 82 4.47 -3.03 3.19
N GLN A 83 5.48 -2.25 3.62
CA GLN A 83 5.26 -1.02 4.39
C GLN A 83 4.46 0.02 3.60
N ILE A 84 4.84 0.24 2.33
CA ILE A 84 4.15 1.14 1.41
C ILE A 84 2.70 0.66 1.20
N LEU A 85 2.46 -0.63 0.96
CA LEU A 85 1.12 -1.17 0.77
C LEU A 85 0.25 -0.94 2.00
N ASN A 86 0.78 -1.14 3.20
CA ASN A 86 0.05 -0.83 4.43
C ASN A 86 -0.27 0.67 4.57
N MET A 87 0.60 1.55 4.08
CA MET A 87 0.31 3.00 4.01
C MET A 87 -0.73 3.35 2.94
N VAL A 88 -0.72 2.66 1.80
CA VAL A 88 -1.74 2.80 0.75
C VAL A 88 -3.13 2.47 1.31
N ILE A 89 -3.23 1.40 2.11
CA ILE A 89 -4.49 0.94 2.73
C ILE A 89 -4.88 1.86 3.90
N GLY A 90 -3.97 2.09 4.85
CA GLY A 90 -4.31 2.76 6.12
C GLY A 90 -4.27 4.28 6.07
N PHE A 91 -3.28 4.86 5.39
CA PHE A 91 -3.06 6.31 5.38
C PHE A 91 -3.71 6.97 4.16
N LYS A 92 -3.40 6.49 2.94
CA LYS A 92 -3.98 7.03 1.70
C LYS A 92 -5.42 6.58 1.49
N LYS A 93 -5.78 5.40 2.00
CA LYS A 93 -7.10 4.75 1.81
C LYS A 93 -7.47 4.55 0.33
N TRP A 94 -6.47 4.37 -0.53
CA TRP A 94 -6.70 4.10 -1.95
C TRP A 94 -7.21 2.68 -2.19
N ILE A 95 -6.86 1.75 -1.30
CA ILE A 95 -7.35 0.37 -1.32
C ILE A 95 -8.17 0.17 -0.04
N ILE A 96 -9.43 -0.21 -0.21
CA ILE A 96 -10.32 -0.58 0.88
C ILE A 96 -10.61 -2.06 0.74
N HIS A 97 -10.39 -2.82 1.81
CA HIS A 97 -10.74 -4.23 1.87
C HIS A 97 -11.86 -4.45 2.88
N HIS A 98 -12.58 -5.55 2.74
CA HIS A 98 -13.63 -5.92 3.68
C HIS A 98 -13.07 -6.10 5.12
N PRO A 99 -13.82 -5.75 6.18
CA PRO A 99 -13.32 -5.91 7.55
C PRO A 99 -12.95 -7.34 7.93
N SER A 100 -13.57 -8.35 7.31
CA SER A 100 -13.29 -9.77 7.59
C SER A 100 -12.04 -10.32 6.91
N GLY A 101 -11.39 -9.58 6.00
CA GLY A 101 -10.26 -10.11 5.25
C GLY A 101 -9.78 -9.25 4.09
N TRP A 102 -8.88 -9.81 3.28
CA TRP A 102 -8.30 -9.08 2.15
C TRP A 102 -9.29 -8.88 0.99
N GLN A 103 -10.20 -9.82 0.78
CA GLN A 103 -11.24 -9.78 -0.24
C GLN A 103 -12.62 -9.73 0.41
N PRO A 104 -13.63 -9.10 -0.23
CA PRO A 104 -13.54 -8.29 -1.43
C PRO A 104 -12.74 -6.98 -1.22
N LEU A 105 -12.17 -6.45 -2.30
CA LEU A 105 -11.45 -5.17 -2.28
C LEU A 105 -11.93 -4.18 -3.33
N SER A 106 -11.84 -2.89 -3.01
CA SER A 106 -12.16 -1.77 -3.87
C SER A 106 -11.01 -0.78 -3.92
N ILE A 107 -10.82 -0.14 -5.07
CA ILE A 107 -9.80 0.88 -5.27
C ILE A 107 -10.50 2.22 -5.51
N ILE A 108 -10.31 3.15 -4.57
CA ILE A 108 -10.89 4.49 -4.57
C ILE A 108 -9.75 5.48 -4.76
N ILE A 109 -9.46 5.78 -6.02
CA ILE A 109 -8.56 6.85 -6.41
C ILE A 109 -9.42 7.75 -7.27
N ALA A 110 -9.62 8.99 -6.83
CA ALA A 110 -10.22 9.99 -7.71
C ALA A 110 -9.31 10.06 -8.94
N GLU A 111 -9.88 9.78 -10.12
CA GLU A 111 -9.21 10.10 -11.37
C GLU A 111 -8.87 11.59 -11.26
N VAL A 112 -7.59 11.91 -11.40
CA VAL A 112 -7.17 13.31 -11.47
C VAL A 112 -8.00 13.92 -12.59
N ASP A 113 -8.75 14.96 -12.23
CA ASP A 113 -9.54 15.77 -13.14
C ASP A 113 -8.73 15.98 -14.42
N SER A 114 -9.23 15.40 -15.51
CA SER A 114 -8.69 15.71 -16.81
C SER A 114 -9.22 17.09 -17.15
N ASP A 115 -8.51 18.13 -16.73
CA ASP A 115 -8.64 19.48 -17.28
C ASP A 115 -8.27 19.40 -18.78
N LEU A 116 -9.22 18.92 -19.58
CA LEU A 116 -9.27 19.13 -21.01
C LEU A 116 -9.76 20.57 -21.21
N PRO A 117 -8.96 21.50 -21.76
CA PRO A 117 -9.53 22.71 -22.31
C PRO A 117 -10.45 22.30 -23.46
N SER A 118 -11.75 22.47 -23.25
CA SER A 118 -12.75 22.49 -24.32
C SER A 118 -12.35 23.57 -25.32
N ALA A 119 -11.63 23.17 -26.35
CA ALA A 119 -11.54 23.94 -27.58
C ALA A 119 -12.84 23.70 -28.36
N GLU A 120 -13.90 24.42 -27.97
CA GLU A 120 -15.02 24.66 -28.86
C GLU A 120 -14.56 25.68 -29.91
N GLY A 121 -14.19 25.16 -31.09
CA GLY A 121 -14.23 25.92 -32.31
C GLY A 121 -15.40 25.42 -33.13
N THR A 122 -16.42 26.25 -33.31
CA THR A 122 -17.11 26.48 -34.60
C THR A 122 -17.81 27.82 -34.54
#